data_AF-A0A920GME7-F1
#
_entry.id   AF-A0A920GME7-F1
#
_cell.length_a   1.000
_cell.length_b   1.000
_cell.length_c   1.000
_cell.angle_alpha   90.00
_cell.angle_beta   90.00
_cell.angle_gamma   90.00
#
_symmetry.space_group_name_H-M   'P 1'
#
loop_
_entity.id
_entity.type
_entity.pdbx_description
1 polymer ?
#
loop_
_entity_poly.entity_id
_entity_poly.type
_entity_poly.pdbx_seq_one_letter_code
_entity_poly.pdbx_strand_id
1 'polypeptide(L)'
;MNEVKPTDIRDPEYFHKVVDCQYACPAHTPVPEYIRLIAQERYDDAYMVNWESNVFPGILGRTCDRPCEPACRRGRVEEEPVAICRLKRVAADNKASILDRLPKIPAARMANEWR
;
A
#
# COMPACT_ATOMS: atom_id res chain seq x y z
N MET A 1 -4.04 -34.57 -5.57
CA MET A 1 -2.79 -33.78 -5.57
C MET A 1 -2.94 -32.77 -6.68
N ASN A 2 -3.31 -31.52 -6.36
CA ASN A 2 -3.70 -30.54 -7.36
C ASN A 2 -2.46 -30.07 -8.13
N GLU A 3 -2.48 -30.26 -9.45
CA GLU A 3 -1.45 -29.84 -10.39
C GLU A 3 -1.34 -28.31 -10.38
N VAL A 4 -0.23 -27.79 -9.84
CA VAL A 4 0.05 -26.36 -9.85
C VAL A 4 0.65 -26.02 -11.21
N LYS A 5 -0.12 -25.32 -12.05
CA LYS A 5 0.35 -24.86 -13.36
C LYS A 5 1.52 -23.86 -13.20
N PRO A 6 2.54 -23.91 -14.08
CA PRO A 6 3.61 -22.93 -14.10
C PRO A 6 3.10 -21.49 -14.29
N THR A 7 3.77 -20.56 -13.62
CA THR A 7 3.58 -19.11 -13.73
C THR A 7 3.72 -18.61 -15.17
N ASP A 8 2.69 -17.99 -15.74
CA ASP A 8 2.82 -17.24 -17.00
C ASP A 8 3.17 -15.78 -16.72
N ILE A 9 4.44 -15.43 -16.91
CA ILE A 9 4.96 -14.07 -16.71
C ILE A 9 4.58 -13.08 -17.82
N ARG A 10 3.87 -13.52 -18.87
CA ARG A 10 3.43 -12.65 -19.98
C ARG A 10 2.04 -12.09 -19.78
N ASP A 11 1.29 -12.60 -18.80
CA ASP A 11 -0.03 -12.13 -18.44
C ASP A 11 0.05 -11.10 -17.28
N PRO A 12 -0.29 -9.83 -17.51
CA PRO A 12 -0.32 -8.81 -16.46
C PRO A 12 -1.25 -9.18 -15.30
N GLU A 13 -2.35 -9.90 -15.57
CA GLU A 13 -3.29 -10.34 -14.53
C GLU A 13 -2.68 -11.40 -13.61
N TYR A 14 -1.74 -12.20 -14.10
CA TYR A 14 -1.04 -13.19 -13.28
C TYR A 14 -0.33 -12.52 -12.10
N PHE A 15 0.42 -11.45 -12.34
CA PHE A 15 1.14 -10.74 -11.27
C PHE A 15 0.20 -10.05 -10.28
N HIS A 16 -0.94 -9.52 -10.75
CA HIS A 16 -1.95 -8.93 -9.87
C HIS A 16 -2.60 -9.97 -8.95
N LYS A 17 -2.75 -11.22 -9.41
CA LYS A 17 -3.36 -12.32 -8.63
C LYS A 17 -2.40 -12.99 -7.65
N VAL A 18 -1.08 -12.91 -7.86
CA VAL A 18 -0.09 -13.67 -7.05
C VAL A 18 0.23 -13.01 -5.70
N VAL A 19 -0.07 -11.73 -5.55
CA VAL A 19 0.13 -10.98 -4.31
C VAL A 19 -1.20 -10.84 -3.57
N ASP A 20 -1.57 -11.91 -2.85
CA ASP A 20 -2.87 -12.05 -2.18
C ASP A 20 -3.26 -10.83 -1.31
N CYS A 21 -2.29 -10.26 -0.57
CA CYS A 21 -2.55 -9.09 0.28
C CYS A 21 -2.83 -7.80 -0.51
N GLN A 22 -2.22 -7.64 -1.70
CA GLN A 22 -2.49 -6.51 -2.60
C GLN A 22 -3.82 -6.71 -3.33
N TYR A 23 -4.11 -7.93 -3.77
CA TYR A 23 -5.36 -8.28 -4.42
C TYR A 23 -6.56 -8.14 -3.47
N ALA A 24 -6.42 -8.52 -2.20
CA ALA A 24 -7.46 -8.37 -1.20
C ALA A 24 -7.69 -6.91 -0.74
N CYS A 25 -6.76 -5.98 -1.05
CA CYS A 25 -6.94 -4.58 -0.71
C CYS A 25 -7.83 -3.90 -1.77
N PRO A 26 -8.94 -3.23 -1.40
CA PRO A 26 -9.79 -2.53 -2.36
C PRO A 26 -9.08 -1.42 -3.14
N ALA A 27 -8.02 -0.85 -2.56
CA ALA A 27 -7.20 0.19 -3.19
C ALA A 27 -6.01 -0.39 -3.98
N HIS A 28 -5.86 -1.71 -4.05
CA HIS A 28 -4.74 -2.40 -4.70
C HIS A 28 -3.35 -1.86 -4.33
N THR A 29 -3.21 -1.41 -3.08
CA THR A 29 -1.98 -0.79 -2.60
C THR A 29 -0.79 -1.77 -2.69
N PRO A 30 0.40 -1.30 -3.08
CA PRO A 30 1.57 -2.17 -3.26
C PRO A 30 2.17 -2.59 -1.91
N VAL A 31 1.49 -3.52 -1.24
CA VAL A 31 1.82 -4.01 0.12
C VAL A 31 3.29 -4.42 0.27
N PRO A 32 3.87 -5.24 -0.60
CA PRO A 32 5.25 -5.69 -0.44
C PRO A 32 6.26 -4.54 -0.55
N GLU A 33 5.96 -3.54 -1.39
CA GLU A 33 6.87 -2.45 -1.70
C GLU A 33 7.08 -1.52 -0.49
N TYR A 34 6.00 -0.97 0.06
CA TYR A 34 6.14 -0.07 1.21
C TYR A 34 6.62 -0.80 2.47
N ILE A 35 6.34 -2.10 2.62
CA ILE A 35 6.89 -2.89 3.74
C ILE A 35 8.42 -2.99 3.61
N ARG A 36 8.93 -3.21 2.39
CA ARG A 36 10.37 -3.24 2.13
C ARG A 36 11.03 -1.89 2.37
N LEU A 37 10.35 -0.78 2.04
CA LEU A 37 10.82 0.57 2.35
C LEU A 37 10.85 0.86 3.86
N ILE A 38 9.82 0.43 4.60
CA ILE A 38 9.79 0.50 6.07
C ILE A 38 10.96 -0.27 6.68
N ALA A 39 11.25 -1.48 6.19
CA ALA A 39 12.38 -2.29 6.66
C ALA A 39 13.75 -1.64 6.38
N GLN A 40 13.81 -0.68 5.46
CA GLN A 40 15.00 0.12 5.14
C GLN A 40 14.99 1.49 5.84
N GLU A 41 14.06 1.72 6.78
CA GLU A 41 13.86 3.01 7.47
C GLU A 41 13.53 4.18 6.51
N ARG A 42 13.11 3.88 5.27
CA ARG A 42 12.72 4.86 4.26
C ARG A 42 11.23 5.20 4.40
N TYR A 43 10.87 5.80 5.54
CA TYR A 43 9.47 6.07 5.89
C TYR A 43 8.77 7.03 4.93
N ASP A 44 9.47 8.05 4.43
CA ASP A 44 8.93 9.02 3.47
C ASP A 44 8.54 8.34 2.16
N ASP A 45 9.42 7.48 1.64
CA ASP A 45 9.15 6.70 0.43
C ASP A 45 8.00 5.72 0.65
N ALA A 46 8.00 5.01 1.78
CA ALA A 46 6.92 4.09 2.13
C ALA A 46 5.56 4.81 2.22
N TYR A 47 5.56 6.02 2.77
CA TYR A 47 4.36 6.84 2.84
C TYR A 47 3.88 7.27 1.46
N MET A 48 4.79 7.73 0.58
CA MET A 48 4.44 8.17 -0.76
C MET A 48 3.94 7.02 -1.64
N VAL A 49 4.53 5.83 -1.53
CA VAL A 49 4.04 4.61 -2.19
C VAL A 49 2.60 4.28 -1.76
N ASN A 50 2.28 4.43 -0.47
CA ASN A 50 0.89 4.28 -0.02
C ASN A 50 -0.02 5.41 -0.55
N TRP A 51 0.51 6.64 -0.63
CA TRP A 51 -0.23 7.82 -1.08
C TRP A 51 -0.71 7.71 -2.53
N GLU A 52 0.08 7.09 -3.41
CA GLU A 52 -0.28 6.85 -4.82
C GLU A 52 -1.59 6.06 -4.97
N SER A 53 -1.82 5.08 -4.09
CA SER A 53 -3.06 4.30 -4.11
C SER A 53 -4.20 4.96 -3.32
N ASN A 54 -3.87 5.74 -2.29
CA ASN A 54 -4.84 6.43 -1.45
C ASN A 54 -4.20 7.63 -0.73
N VAL A 55 -4.73 8.82 -0.96
CA VAL A 55 -4.19 10.09 -0.43
C VAL A 55 -4.28 10.26 1.10
N PHE A 56 -4.86 9.30 1.83
CA PHE A 56 -4.95 9.30 3.29
C PHE A 56 -4.26 8.11 3.98
N PRO A 57 -2.95 7.83 3.74
CA PRO A 57 -2.28 6.67 4.33
C PRO A 57 -2.31 6.64 5.86
N GLY A 58 -2.19 7.81 6.49
CA GLY A 58 -2.20 7.94 7.95
C GLY A 58 -3.56 7.65 8.59
N ILE A 59 -4.66 7.95 7.91
CA ILE A 59 -6.01 7.59 8.39
C ILE A 59 -6.20 6.09 8.23
N LEU A 60 -5.88 5.54 7.06
CA LEU A 60 -6.00 4.11 6.81
C LEU A 60 -5.16 3.26 7.78
N GLY A 61 -3.97 3.70 8.18
CA GLY A 61 -3.18 3.01 9.20
C GLY A 61 -3.88 2.88 10.57
N ARG A 62 -4.93 3.67 10.83
CA ARG A 62 -5.71 3.69 12.07
C ARG A 62 -7.10 3.08 11.92
N THR A 63 -7.75 3.25 10.77
CA THR A 63 -9.17 2.90 10.58
C THR A 63 -9.42 1.77 9.56
N CYS A 64 -8.39 1.23 8.90
CA CYS A 64 -8.59 0.19 7.89
C CYS A 64 -9.15 -1.11 8.49
N ASP A 65 -10.11 -1.73 7.78
CA ASP A 65 -10.73 -3.03 8.11
C ASP A 65 -9.80 -4.24 7.87
N ARG A 66 -8.63 -4.00 7.27
CA ARG A 66 -7.53 -4.97 7.09
C ARG A 66 -7.88 -6.25 6.31
N PRO A 67 -8.61 -6.20 5.18
CA PRO A 67 -8.88 -7.40 4.38
C PRO A 67 -7.60 -8.07 3.84
N CYS A 68 -6.50 -7.34 3.78
CA CYS A 68 -5.19 -7.82 3.33
C CYS A 68 -4.45 -8.73 4.32
N GLU A 69 -4.73 -8.63 5.62
CA GLU A 69 -4.07 -9.42 6.67
C GLU A 69 -4.49 -10.90 6.65
N PRO A 70 -5.79 -11.27 6.61
CA PRO A 70 -6.19 -12.67 6.49
C PRO A 70 -5.80 -13.28 5.13
N ALA A 71 -5.65 -12.47 4.08
CA ALA A 71 -5.16 -12.91 2.78
C ALA A 71 -3.63 -13.11 2.74
N CYS A 72 -2.89 -12.62 3.74
CA CYS A 72 -1.44 -12.62 3.73
C CYS A 72 -0.86 -14.04 3.66
N ARG A 73 -0.06 -14.32 2.62
CA ARG A 73 0.62 -15.62 2.45
C ARG A 73 1.49 -16.03 3.64
N ARG A 74 1.99 -15.06 4.42
CA ARG A 74 2.84 -15.35 5.59
C ARG A 74 2.08 -16.14 6.66
N GLY A 75 0.76 -15.94 6.80
CA GLY A 75 -0.07 -16.73 7.71
C GLY A 75 -0.27 -18.20 7.30
N ARG A 76 0.24 -18.62 6.13
CA ARG A 76 0.26 -20.04 5.74
C ARG A 76 1.47 -20.80 6.28
N VAL A 77 2.52 -20.07 6.68
CA VAL A 77 3.81 -20.63 7.12
C VAL A 77 4.16 -20.21 8.55
N GLU A 78 3.64 -19.08 9.02
CA GLU A 78 3.76 -18.61 10.40
C GLU A 78 2.40 -18.62 11.09
N GLU A 79 2.40 -18.55 12.42
CA GLU A 79 1.18 -18.51 13.25
C GLU A 79 0.36 -17.23 13.03
N GLU A 80 1.03 -16.09 12.80
CA GLU A 80 0.37 -14.79 12.60
C GLU A 80 0.70 -14.17 11.23
N PRO A 81 -0.29 -13.54 10.55
CA PRO A 81 -0.03 -12.77 9.35
C PRO A 81 0.74 -11.49 9.67
N VAL A 82 1.32 -10.87 8.63
CA VAL A 82 1.95 -9.56 8.79
C VAL A 82 0.91 -8.52 9.20
N ALA A 83 1.19 -7.72 10.23
CA ALA A 83 0.36 -6.61 10.68
C ALA A 83 0.44 -5.40 9.71
N ILE A 84 -0.03 -5.60 8.47
CA ILE A 84 0.07 -4.68 7.35
C ILE A 84 -0.51 -3.30 7.68
N CYS A 85 -1.67 -3.24 8.35
CA CYS A 85 -2.30 -1.97 8.71
C CYS A 85 -1.45 -1.18 9.70
N ARG A 86 -0.80 -1.86 10.66
CA ARG A 86 0.08 -1.20 11.62
C ARG A 86 1.34 -0.67 10.94
N LEU A 87 1.86 -1.35 9.93
CA LEU A 87 3.00 -0.87 9.15
C LEU A 87 2.67 0.40 8.37
N LYS A 88 1.46 0.54 7.82
CA LYS A 88 1.00 1.81 7.23
C LYS A 88 1.02 2.95 8.24
N ARG A 89 0.57 2.69 9.47
CA ARG A 89 0.66 3.65 10.57
C ARG A 89 2.11 4.00 10.89
N VAL A 90 3.02 3.03 10.96
CA VAL A 90 4.45 3.27 11.19
C VAL A 90 5.02 4.22 10.12
N ALA A 91 4.74 4.00 8.84
CA ALA A 91 5.19 4.90 7.77
C ALA A 91 4.64 6.33 7.95
N ALA A 92 3.37 6.48 8.31
CA ALA A 92 2.75 7.79 8.52
C ALA A 92 3.23 8.51 9.79
N ASP A 93 3.50 7.77 10.86
CA ASP A 93 3.92 8.33 12.14
C ASP A 93 5.43 8.68 12.15
N ASN A 94 6.25 8.03 11.31
CA ASN A 94 7.72 8.25 11.25
C ASN A 94 8.19 9.04 10.02
N LYS A 95 7.32 9.35 9.06
CA LYS A 95 7.71 10.21 7.93
C LYS A 95 8.07 11.63 8.40
N ALA A 96 9.01 12.25 7.71
CA ALA A 96 9.30 13.67 7.82
C ALA A 96 8.29 14.50 6.98
N SER A 97 8.75 15.63 6.45
CA SER A 97 7.99 16.43 5.50
C SER A 97 7.95 15.72 4.15
N ILE A 98 6.77 15.71 3.52
CA ILE A 98 6.55 15.19 2.16
C ILE A 98 6.05 16.29 1.21
N LEU A 99 6.03 17.55 1.67
CA LEU A 99 5.41 18.67 0.95
C LEU A 99 6.06 18.95 -0.41
N ASP A 100 7.36 18.71 -0.52
CA ASP A 100 8.14 18.81 -1.75
C ASP A 100 7.81 17.71 -2.77
N ARG A 101 7.24 16.59 -2.31
CA ARG A 101 6.84 15.44 -3.13
C ARG A 101 5.38 15.47 -3.55
N LEU A 102 4.59 16.38 -2.97
CA LEU A 102 3.17 16.52 -3.31
C LEU A 102 2.97 17.32 -4.61
N PRO A 103 1.87 17.07 -5.35
CA PRO A 103 1.50 17.89 -6.49
C PRO A 103 1.37 19.37 -6.11
N LYS A 104 1.91 20.26 -6.94
CA LYS A 104 1.76 21.71 -6.75
C LYS A 104 0.34 22.14 -7.09
N ILE A 105 -0.28 22.90 -6.20
CA ILE A 105 -1.61 23.47 -6.43
C ILE A 105 -1.53 24.46 -7.60
N PRO A 106 -2.34 24.33 -8.67
CA PRO A 106 -2.36 25.29 -9.76
C PRO A 106 -2.85 26.66 -9.29
N ALA A 107 -2.08 27.72 -9.57
CA ALA A 107 -2.43 29.10 -9.18
C ALA A 107 -3.73 29.61 -9.84
N ALA A 108 -4.08 29.09 -11.02
CA ALA A 108 -5.20 29.59 -11.82
C ALA A 108 -6.59 29.17 -11.32
N ARG A 109 -6.69 28.16 -10.43
CA ARG A 109 -7.99 27.59 -10.03
C ARG A 109 -8.60 28.19 -8.75
N MET A 110 -7.89 29.12 -8.12
CA MET A 110 -8.35 29.78 -6.88
C MET A 110 -9.20 31.03 -7.15
N ALA A 111 -9.32 31.49 -8.40
CA ALA A 111 -9.96 32.77 -8.69
C ALA A 111 -11.49 32.70 -8.85
N ASN A 112 -12.09 31.68 -9.49
CA ASN A 112 -13.43 31.85 -10.08
C ASN A 112 -14.41 30.65 -10.06
N GLU A 113 -14.33 29.65 -9.16
CA GLU A 113 -15.21 28.44 -9.29
C GLU A 113 -15.88 27.90 -8.01
N TRP A 114 -15.74 28.55 -6.85
CA TRP A 114 -16.37 28.08 -5.59
C TRP A 114 -17.42 29.07 -5.05
N ARG A 115 -18.36 29.48 -5.91
CA ARG A 115 -19.54 30.27 -5.51
C ARG A 115 -20.81 29.55 -5.92
#